data_AF-A0A1A9A559-F1
#
_entry.id   AF-A0A1A9A559-F1
#
_cell.length_a   1.000
_cell.length_b   1.000
_cell.length_c   1.000
_cell.angle_alpha   90.00
_cell.angle_beta   90.00
_cell.angle_gamma   90.00
#
_symmetry.space_group_name_H-M   'P 1'
#
loop_
_entity.id
_entity.type
_entity.pdbx_description
1 polymer ?
#
loop_
_entity_poly.entity_id
_entity_poly.type
_entity_poly.pdbx_seq_one_letter_code
_entity_poly.pdbx_strand_id
1 'polypeptide(L)'
;MKDDTLTIHLDFWNTTLRGYLETYINDNINEWSKNDNKKRCRDFNHILDIILKKIKAKEVTNPQVSYDLIKLYINNAAETLFEPWDGECERKPKFPDHSDDIENMKNIDDLCEDIAYIKEKFSEIHSNHCNKIESYINEQISNLKSIYTTSEKKYSHILGYHSFTSFNDFDIITEKLKSTCQEGATRSLLTGDQTAMSQYPDHILWFNIK
;
A
#
# COMPACT_ATOMS: atom_id res chain seq x y z
N MET A 1 8.14 -14.87 29.58
CA MET A 1 7.54 -14.40 28.32
C MET A 1 6.09 -14.06 28.63
N LYS A 2 5.65 -12.82 28.39
CA LYS A 2 4.22 -12.51 28.41
C LYS A 2 3.62 -13.26 27.21
N ASP A 3 2.67 -14.15 27.47
CA ASP A 3 1.84 -14.73 26.42
C ASP A 3 1.24 -13.58 25.61
N ASP A 4 1.56 -13.55 24.32
CA ASP A 4 0.94 -12.63 23.39
C ASP A 4 -0.46 -13.20 23.14
N THR A 5 -1.42 -12.79 23.98
CA THR A 5 -2.74 -13.41 24.17
C THR A 5 -3.61 -13.45 22.91
N LEU A 6 -3.19 -12.78 21.83
CA LEU A 6 -3.94 -12.61 20.59
C LEU A 6 -4.21 -13.93 19.87
N THR A 7 -3.30 -14.92 19.94
CA THR A 7 -3.48 -16.22 19.25
C THR A 7 -4.31 -17.23 20.03
N ILE A 8 -4.72 -16.90 21.26
CA ILE A 8 -5.38 -17.82 22.20
C ILE A 8 -6.90 -17.59 22.26
N HIS A 9 -7.36 -16.36 21.99
CA HIS A 9 -8.78 -16.01 22.10
C HIS A 9 -9.55 -16.26 20.80
N LEU A 10 -10.19 -17.42 20.70
CA LEU A 10 -11.06 -17.81 19.58
C LEU A 10 -12.11 -16.73 19.24
N ASP A 11 -12.75 -16.18 20.27
CA ASP A 11 -13.82 -15.18 20.14
C ASP A 11 -13.33 -13.89 19.47
N PHE A 12 -12.05 -13.55 19.66
CA PHE A 12 -11.45 -12.39 19.03
C PHE A 12 -11.48 -12.53 17.51
N TRP A 13 -11.00 -13.67 16.99
CA TRP A 13 -10.93 -13.92 15.55
C TRP A 13 -12.31 -14.11 14.93
N ASN A 14 -13.22 -14.77 15.65
CA ASN A 14 -14.57 -15.04 15.15
C ASN A 14 -15.47 -13.80 15.13
N THR A 15 -15.39 -12.94 16.16
CA THR A 15 -16.37 -11.85 16.36
C THR A 15 -15.75 -10.47 16.47
N THR A 16 -14.70 -10.31 17.29
CA THR A 16 -14.16 -8.99 17.61
C THR A 16 -13.46 -8.34 16.41
N LEU A 17 -12.62 -9.10 15.69
CA LEU A 17 -11.93 -8.60 14.50
C LEU A 17 -12.92 -8.13 13.44
N ARG A 18 -13.96 -8.93 13.17
CA ARG A 18 -15.02 -8.58 12.24
C ARG A 18 -15.69 -7.26 12.65
N GLY A 19 -16.11 -7.13 13.92
CA GLY A 19 -16.74 -5.91 14.41
C GLY A 19 -15.85 -4.66 14.29
N TYR A 20 -14.54 -4.79 14.54
CA TYR A 20 -13.60 -3.69 14.33
C TYR A 20 -13.48 -3.28 12.86
N LEU A 21 -13.39 -4.24 11.95
CA LEU A 21 -13.30 -3.96 10.52
C LEU A 21 -14.62 -3.37 9.98
N GLU A 22 -15.77 -3.87 10.43
CA GLU A 22 -17.09 -3.34 10.06
C GLU A 22 -17.23 -1.89 10.50
N THR A 23 -16.87 -1.60 11.76
CA THR A 23 -16.91 -0.23 12.30
C THR A 23 -16.00 0.69 11.50
N TYR A 24 -14.75 0.28 11.28
CA TYR A 24 -13.80 1.08 10.49
C TYR A 24 -14.30 1.36 9.07
N ILE A 25 -14.83 0.37 8.37
CA ILE A 25 -15.37 0.58 7.03
C ILE A 25 -16.57 1.52 7.08
N ASN A 26 -17.56 1.26 7.94
CA ASN A 26 -18.78 2.06 8.00
C ASN A 26 -18.54 3.52 8.37
N ASP A 27 -17.61 3.79 9.29
CA ASP A 27 -17.27 5.15 9.72
C ASP A 27 -16.62 5.96 8.60
N ASN A 28 -15.94 5.30 7.66
CA ASN A 28 -15.11 5.96 6.67
C ASN A 28 -15.67 5.85 5.23
N ILE A 29 -16.56 4.91 4.92
CA ILE A 29 -17.01 4.60 3.55
C ILE A 29 -17.65 5.79 2.82
N ASN A 30 -18.29 6.71 3.55
CA ASN A 30 -18.91 7.90 2.95
C ASN A 30 -17.89 8.95 2.51
N GLU A 31 -16.70 8.97 3.10
CA GLU A 31 -15.61 9.88 2.73
C GLU A 31 -14.76 9.34 1.57
N TRP A 32 -14.97 8.07 1.23
CA TRP A 32 -14.17 7.38 0.23
C TRP A 32 -14.68 7.68 -1.17
N SER A 33 -13.76 8.05 -2.06
CA SER A 33 -14.13 8.16 -3.47
C SER A 33 -14.44 6.75 -4.00
N LYS A 34 -15.50 6.61 -4.81
CA LYS A 34 -15.85 5.32 -5.42
C LYS A 34 -14.71 4.74 -6.27
N ASN A 35 -13.85 5.61 -6.82
CA ASN A 35 -12.68 5.19 -7.61
C ASN A 35 -11.61 4.49 -6.75
N ASP A 36 -11.65 4.63 -5.42
CA ASP A 36 -10.67 4.02 -4.51
C ASP A 36 -11.05 2.60 -4.05
N ASN A 37 -12.25 2.10 -4.36
CA ASN A 37 -12.73 0.81 -3.87
C ASN A 37 -11.77 -0.34 -4.23
N LYS A 38 -11.28 -0.38 -5.48
CA LYS A 38 -10.33 -1.40 -5.95
C LYS A 38 -9.00 -1.32 -5.21
N LYS A 39 -8.49 -0.11 -4.97
CA LYS A 39 -7.26 0.13 -4.21
C LYS A 39 -7.41 -0.37 -2.78
N ARG A 40 -8.45 0.10 -2.08
CA ARG A 40 -8.77 -0.30 -0.71
C ARG A 40 -8.92 -1.80 -0.61
N CYS A 41 -9.52 -2.44 -1.60
CA CYS A 41 -9.68 -3.89 -1.63
C CYS A 41 -8.33 -4.61 -1.62
N ARG A 42 -7.37 -4.14 -2.44
CA ARG A 42 -6.00 -4.67 -2.45
C ARG A 42 -5.31 -4.45 -1.11
N ASP A 43 -5.42 -3.24 -0.55
CA ASP A 43 -4.85 -2.89 0.74
C ASP A 43 -5.39 -3.77 1.88
N PHE A 44 -6.71 -3.95 1.98
CA PHE A 44 -7.32 -4.84 2.97
C PHE A 44 -6.88 -6.28 2.78
N ASN A 45 -6.92 -6.83 1.56
CA ASN A 45 -6.45 -8.19 1.29
C ASN A 45 -4.99 -8.38 1.74
N HIS A 46 -4.14 -7.41 1.46
CA HIS A 46 -2.74 -7.43 1.85
C HIS A 46 -2.56 -7.38 3.38
N ILE A 47 -3.26 -6.50 4.08
CA ILE A 47 -3.23 -6.42 5.55
C ILE A 47 -3.64 -7.75 6.18
N LEU A 48 -4.71 -8.37 5.68
CA LEU A 48 -5.19 -9.66 6.18
C LEU A 48 -4.17 -10.79 5.93
N ASP A 49 -3.51 -10.80 4.77
CA ASP A 49 -2.44 -11.75 4.47
C ASP A 49 -1.20 -11.55 5.38
N ILE A 50 -0.84 -10.31 5.72
CA ILE A 50 0.21 -10.01 6.71
C ILE A 50 -0.19 -10.53 8.09
N ILE A 51 -1.44 -10.31 8.52
CA ILE A 51 -1.96 -10.80 9.80
C ILE A 51 -1.82 -12.33 9.84
N LEU A 52 -2.27 -13.04 8.80
CA LEU A 52 -2.13 -14.49 8.70
C LEU A 52 -0.67 -14.95 8.76
N LYS A 53 0.24 -14.29 8.02
CA LYS A 53 1.68 -14.58 8.03
C LYS A 53 2.26 -14.43 9.45
N LYS A 54 1.93 -13.34 10.15
CA LYS A 54 2.39 -13.06 11.52
C LYS A 54 1.85 -14.07 12.53
N ILE A 55 0.59 -14.48 12.41
CA ILE A 55 -0.02 -15.51 13.27
C ILE A 55 0.68 -16.85 13.03
N LYS A 56 0.89 -17.24 11.76
CA LYS A 56 1.56 -18.50 11.41
C LYS A 56 2.99 -18.55 11.94
N ALA A 57 3.74 -17.45 11.87
CA ALA A 57 5.10 -17.35 12.40
C ALA A 57 5.17 -17.48 13.93
N LYS A 58 4.06 -17.19 14.63
CA LYS A 58 3.91 -17.33 16.09
C LYS A 58 3.21 -18.63 16.49
N GLU A 59 2.94 -19.54 15.55
CA GLU A 59 2.26 -20.80 15.85
C GLU A 59 3.13 -21.64 16.80
N VAL A 60 2.55 -22.00 17.94
CA VAL A 60 3.19 -22.83 18.97
C VAL A 60 2.84 -24.30 18.78
N THR A 61 3.68 -25.20 19.28
CA THR A 61 3.40 -26.64 19.31
C THR A 61 2.20 -26.91 20.23
N ASN A 62 1.06 -27.35 19.67
CA ASN A 62 -0.25 -27.56 20.33
C ASN A 62 -0.99 -26.26 20.73
N PRO A 63 -1.45 -25.46 19.75
CA PRO A 63 -2.17 -24.24 20.06
C PRO A 63 -3.60 -24.56 20.56
N GLN A 64 -4.12 -23.75 21.48
CA GLN A 64 -5.51 -23.86 21.95
C GLN A 64 -6.52 -23.59 20.82
N VAL A 65 -6.13 -22.76 19.85
CA VAL A 65 -6.89 -22.47 18.63
C VAL A 65 -6.02 -22.82 17.43
N SER A 66 -6.51 -23.65 16.51
CA SER A 66 -5.75 -24.00 15.32
C SER A 66 -5.59 -22.80 14.38
N TYR A 67 -4.42 -22.71 13.74
CA TYR A 67 -4.16 -21.70 12.71
C TYR A 67 -5.22 -21.72 11.59
N ASP A 68 -5.63 -22.91 11.16
CA ASP A 68 -6.62 -23.07 10.08
C ASP A 68 -7.98 -22.49 10.45
N LEU A 69 -8.37 -22.59 11.73
CA LEU A 69 -9.62 -22.01 12.22
C LEU A 69 -9.56 -20.48 12.27
N ILE A 70 -8.42 -19.92 12.70
CA ILE A 70 -8.19 -18.47 12.66
C ILE A 70 -8.22 -17.97 11.21
N LYS A 71 -7.56 -18.69 10.30
CA LYS A 71 -7.57 -18.39 8.86
C LYS A 71 -8.98 -18.37 8.29
N LEU A 72 -9.79 -19.37 8.64
CA LEU A 72 -11.18 -19.45 8.23
C LEU A 72 -11.97 -18.23 8.71
N TYR A 73 -11.87 -17.86 9.99
CA TYR A 73 -12.61 -16.71 10.52
C TYR A 73 -12.19 -15.38 9.90
N ILE A 74 -10.89 -15.17 9.70
CA ILE A 74 -10.39 -13.96 9.03
C ILE A 74 -10.94 -13.87 7.60
N ASN A 75 -10.93 -14.97 6.85
CA ASN A 75 -11.42 -14.97 5.48
C ASN A 75 -12.94 -14.75 5.41
N ASN A 76 -13.72 -15.42 6.27
CA ASN A 76 -15.18 -15.26 6.32
C ASN A 76 -15.57 -13.83 6.73
N ALA A 77 -14.85 -13.24 7.69
CA ALA A 77 -15.04 -11.85 8.06
C ALA A 77 -14.82 -10.94 6.84
N ALA A 78 -13.72 -11.15 6.09
CA ALA A 78 -13.41 -10.37 4.90
C ALA A 78 -14.49 -10.50 3.81
N GLU A 79 -14.99 -11.72 3.54
CA GLU A 79 -16.08 -11.94 2.58
C GLU A 79 -17.34 -11.16 2.95
N THR A 80 -17.71 -11.17 4.24
CA THR A 80 -18.87 -10.40 4.74
C THR A 80 -18.63 -8.89 4.63
N LEU A 81 -17.41 -8.43 4.95
CA LEU A 81 -17.04 -7.01 4.92
C LEU A 81 -17.02 -6.42 3.50
N PHE A 82 -16.73 -7.25 2.50
CA PHE A 82 -16.62 -6.82 1.11
C PHE A 82 -17.95 -6.90 0.34
N GLU A 83 -18.96 -7.58 0.88
CA GLU A 83 -20.30 -7.67 0.28
C GLU A 83 -20.91 -6.29 -0.07
N PRO A 84 -20.81 -5.24 0.77
CA PRO A 84 -21.35 -3.92 0.44
C PRO A 84 -20.64 -3.20 -0.70
N TRP A 85 -19.54 -3.74 -1.23
CA TRP A 85 -18.74 -3.10 -2.29
C TRP A 85 -19.16 -3.58 -3.68
N ASP A 86 -20.41 -4.05 -3.85
CA ASP A 86 -21.04 -4.42 -5.12
C ASP A 86 -20.21 -5.40 -5.99
N GLY A 87 -19.46 -6.30 -5.35
CA GLY A 87 -18.59 -7.27 -6.04
C GLY A 87 -17.29 -6.68 -6.60
N GLU A 88 -16.99 -5.41 -6.31
CA GLU A 88 -15.70 -4.80 -6.66
C GLU A 88 -14.55 -5.29 -5.78
N CYS A 89 -14.87 -5.88 -4.63
CA CYS A 89 -13.90 -6.48 -3.75
C CYS A 89 -14.20 -7.92 -3.41
N GLU A 90 -13.18 -8.76 -3.55
CA GLU A 90 -13.22 -10.16 -3.23
C GLU A 90 -12.01 -10.49 -2.36
N ARG A 91 -12.22 -11.38 -1.39
CA ARG A 91 -11.13 -11.93 -0.59
C ARG A 91 -10.31 -12.88 -1.48
N LYS A 92 -9.05 -12.52 -1.76
CA LYS A 92 -8.11 -13.29 -2.58
C LYS A 92 -6.84 -13.58 -1.77
N PRO A 93 -6.85 -14.61 -0.90
CA PRO A 93 -5.70 -14.97 -0.06
C PRO A 93 -4.48 -15.28 -0.91
N LYS A 94 -3.40 -14.52 -0.70
CA LYS A 94 -2.08 -14.81 -1.27
C LYS A 94 -1.21 -15.62 -0.30
N PHE A 95 -1.56 -15.65 0.99
CA PHE A 95 -0.90 -16.49 2.00
C PHE A 95 -1.60 -17.85 2.14
N PRO A 96 -0.87 -18.99 2.21
CA PRO A 96 0.60 -19.12 2.28
C PRO A 96 1.32 -19.20 0.93
N ASP A 97 0.60 -19.33 -0.19
CA ASP A 97 1.16 -19.69 -1.50
C ASP A 97 2.19 -18.69 -2.06
N HIS A 98 2.16 -17.44 -1.58
CA HIS A 98 3.08 -16.36 -1.95
C HIS A 98 3.76 -15.73 -0.73
N SER A 99 3.97 -16.51 0.35
CA SER A 99 4.43 -15.99 1.65
C SER A 99 5.72 -15.16 1.61
N ASP A 100 6.69 -15.54 0.77
CA ASP A 100 7.96 -14.83 0.58
C ASP A 100 7.81 -13.52 -0.19
N ASP A 101 6.70 -13.34 -0.91
CA ASP A 101 6.52 -12.24 -1.86
C ASP A 101 5.47 -11.25 -1.44
N ILE A 102 4.68 -11.53 -0.40
CA ILE A 102 3.64 -10.63 0.10
C ILE A 102 4.18 -9.21 0.30
N GLU A 103 5.37 -9.09 0.89
CA GLU A 103 6.05 -7.80 1.11
C GLU A 103 6.47 -7.15 -0.22
N ASN A 104 7.10 -7.91 -1.12
CA ASN A 104 7.50 -7.40 -2.43
C ASN A 104 6.29 -6.94 -3.28
N MET A 105 5.18 -7.68 -3.24
CA MET A 105 3.96 -7.32 -3.94
C MET A 105 3.40 -5.98 -3.44
N LYS A 106 3.42 -5.74 -2.12
CA LYS A 106 2.97 -4.46 -1.55
C LYS A 106 3.92 -3.33 -1.88
N ASN A 107 5.22 -3.53 -1.71
CA ASN A 107 6.20 -2.50 -2.02
C ASN A 107 6.14 -2.08 -3.50
N ILE A 108 5.87 -3.03 -4.41
CA ILE A 108 5.67 -2.73 -5.83
C ILE A 108 4.35 -1.99 -6.07
N ASP A 109 3.25 -2.39 -5.42
CA ASP A 109 1.96 -1.68 -5.52
C ASP A 109 2.09 -0.23 -5.00
N ASP A 110 2.76 -0.02 -3.87
CA ASP A 110 3.02 1.29 -3.27
C ASP A 110 3.88 2.17 -4.17
N LEU A 111 4.96 1.61 -4.74
CA LEU A 111 5.77 2.35 -5.71
C LEU A 111 4.93 2.76 -6.93
N CYS A 112 4.02 1.90 -7.41
CA CYS A 112 3.13 2.26 -8.50
C CYS A 112 2.19 3.41 -8.10
N GLU A 113 1.63 3.38 -6.88
CA GLU A 113 0.79 4.47 -6.35
C GLU A 113 1.55 5.79 -6.30
N ASP A 114 2.77 5.78 -5.73
CA ASP A 114 3.62 6.96 -5.61
C ASP A 114 3.94 7.56 -7.00
N ILE A 115 4.32 6.72 -7.97
CA ILE A 115 4.62 7.14 -9.33
C ILE A 115 3.37 7.68 -10.05
N ALA A 116 2.21 7.03 -9.89
CA ALA A 116 0.96 7.48 -10.48
C ALA A 116 0.53 8.84 -9.93
N TYR A 117 0.66 9.02 -8.61
CA TYR A 117 0.39 10.30 -7.96
C TYR A 117 1.31 11.42 -8.46
N ILE A 118 2.63 11.16 -8.54
CA ILE A 118 3.59 12.11 -9.10
C ILE A 118 3.23 12.49 -10.54
N LYS A 119 2.87 11.50 -11.35
CA LYS A 119 2.47 11.70 -12.75
C LYS A 119 1.25 12.62 -12.86
N GLU A 120 0.27 12.47 -11.98
CA GLU A 120 -0.92 13.33 -11.95
C GLU A 120 -0.59 14.75 -11.45
N LYS A 121 0.30 14.85 -10.46
CA LYS A 121 0.57 16.08 -9.70
C LYS A 121 1.80 16.86 -10.13
N PHE A 122 2.39 16.55 -11.29
CA PHE A 122 3.61 17.21 -11.78
C PHE A 122 3.60 18.74 -11.66
N SER A 123 2.50 19.40 -12.04
CA SER A 123 2.39 20.87 -12.01
C SER A 123 2.28 21.46 -10.60
N GLU A 124 1.93 20.65 -9.62
CA GLU A 124 1.76 21.03 -8.21
C GLU A 124 3.01 20.75 -7.37
N ILE A 125 3.99 20.00 -7.91
CA ILE A 125 5.24 19.71 -7.21
C ILE A 125 6.14 20.95 -7.22
N HIS A 126 6.31 21.54 -6.03
CA HIS A 126 7.19 22.69 -5.83
C HIS A 126 8.66 22.28 -5.69
N SER A 127 9.55 23.18 -6.14
CA SER A 127 11.00 22.93 -6.22
C SER A 127 11.67 22.64 -4.88
N ASN A 128 11.11 23.12 -3.77
CA ASN A 128 11.65 22.89 -2.42
C ASN A 128 11.48 21.43 -1.94
N HIS A 129 10.50 20.69 -2.46
CA HIS A 129 10.27 19.28 -2.10
C HIS A 129 10.80 18.30 -3.14
N CYS A 130 11.13 18.79 -4.34
CA CYS A 130 11.63 18.02 -5.47
C CYS A 130 12.77 17.05 -5.13
N ASN A 131 13.86 17.51 -4.52
CA ASN A 131 15.01 16.67 -4.24
C ASN A 131 14.67 15.50 -3.31
N LYS A 132 13.76 15.72 -2.36
CA LYS A 132 13.32 14.68 -1.40
C LYS A 132 12.47 13.63 -2.11
N ILE A 133 11.53 14.06 -2.96
CA ILE A 133 10.69 13.17 -3.75
C ILE A 133 11.54 12.37 -4.73
N GLU A 134 12.43 13.02 -5.48
CA GLU A 134 13.34 12.37 -6.44
C GLU A 134 14.23 11.33 -5.75
N SER A 135 14.83 11.68 -4.61
CA SER A 135 15.70 10.75 -3.86
C SER A 135 14.93 9.52 -3.38
N TYR A 136 13.76 9.73 -2.79
CA TYR A 136 12.91 8.64 -2.31
C TYR A 136 12.48 7.70 -3.44
N ILE A 137 11.99 8.24 -4.57
CA ILE A 137 11.55 7.43 -5.70
C ILE A 137 12.69 6.65 -6.33
N ASN A 138 13.85 7.29 -6.53
CA ASN A 138 15.02 6.61 -7.08
C ASN A 138 15.50 5.47 -6.18
N GLU A 139 15.45 5.66 -4.86
CA GLU A 139 15.77 4.61 -3.90
C GLU A 139 14.79 3.43 -4.02
N GLN A 140 13.47 3.69 -4.04
CA GLN A 140 12.47 2.64 -4.18
C GLN A 140 12.62 1.87 -5.51
N ILE A 141 12.82 2.57 -6.63
CA ILE A 141 13.07 1.95 -7.94
C ILE A 141 14.32 1.07 -7.87
N SER A 142 15.43 1.58 -7.32
CA SER A 142 16.67 0.82 -7.20
C SER A 142 16.49 -0.47 -6.38
N ASN A 143 15.74 -0.40 -5.28
CA ASN A 143 15.49 -1.53 -4.40
C ASN A 143 14.59 -2.60 -5.05
N LEU A 144 13.59 -2.18 -5.84
CA LEU A 144 12.55 -3.08 -6.36
C LEU A 144 12.79 -3.54 -7.80
N LYS A 145 13.63 -2.86 -8.59
CA LYS A 145 13.85 -3.18 -10.01
C LYS A 145 14.42 -4.57 -10.23
N SER A 146 15.38 -5.00 -9.42
CA SER A 146 15.96 -6.35 -9.51
C SER A 146 14.95 -7.44 -9.13
N ILE A 147 14.12 -7.18 -8.12
CA ILE A 147 13.04 -8.07 -7.65
C ILE A 147 12.00 -8.22 -8.77
N TYR A 148 11.57 -7.11 -9.37
CA TYR A 148 10.63 -7.13 -10.48
C TYR A 148 11.18 -7.90 -11.68
N THR A 149 12.37 -7.53 -12.16
CA THR A 149 12.95 -8.11 -13.39
C THR A 149 13.21 -9.62 -13.26
N THR A 150 13.56 -10.09 -12.07
CA THR A 150 13.78 -11.52 -11.80
C THR A 150 12.47 -12.33 -11.78
N SER A 151 11.32 -11.67 -11.59
CA SER A 151 10.01 -12.33 -11.45
C SER A 151 8.91 -11.54 -12.15
N GLU A 152 9.17 -11.03 -13.35
CA GLU A 152 8.29 -10.09 -14.05
C GLU A 152 6.85 -10.59 -14.17
N LYS A 153 6.67 -11.85 -14.61
CA LYS A 153 5.35 -12.47 -14.76
C LYS A 153 4.53 -12.48 -13.46
N LYS A 154 5.20 -12.45 -12.31
CA LYS A 154 4.58 -12.44 -10.99
C LYS A 154 4.03 -11.08 -10.63
N TYR A 155 4.70 -10.01 -11.02
CA TYR A 155 4.38 -8.65 -10.58
C TYR A 155 3.73 -7.78 -11.65
N SER A 156 3.77 -8.18 -12.93
CA SER A 156 3.22 -7.40 -14.05
C SER A 156 1.74 -7.04 -13.88
N HIS A 157 0.93 -7.92 -13.27
CA HIS A 157 -0.47 -7.63 -12.99
C HIS A 157 -0.67 -6.46 -12.01
N ILE A 158 0.29 -6.23 -11.10
CA ILE A 158 0.27 -5.13 -10.13
C ILE A 158 0.47 -3.80 -10.85
N LEU A 159 1.46 -3.72 -11.74
CA LEU A 159 1.70 -2.55 -12.59
C LEU A 159 0.45 -2.19 -13.41
N GLY A 160 -0.24 -3.22 -13.93
CA GLY A 160 -1.47 -3.05 -14.69
C GLY A 160 -2.60 -2.35 -13.93
N TYR A 161 -2.68 -2.47 -12.59
CA TYR A 161 -3.67 -1.74 -11.79
C TYR A 161 -3.51 -0.23 -11.87
N HIS A 162 -2.30 0.24 -12.15
CA HIS A 162 -1.92 1.65 -12.20
C HIS A 162 -1.63 2.13 -13.64
N SER A 163 -2.02 1.32 -14.63
CA SER A 163 -1.78 1.60 -16.06
C SER A 163 -0.29 1.71 -16.44
N PHE A 164 0.57 0.95 -15.75
CA PHE A 164 1.96 0.76 -16.13
C PHE A 164 2.16 -0.60 -16.81
N THR A 165 3.13 -0.63 -17.72
CA THR A 165 3.50 -1.83 -18.49
C THR A 165 4.82 -2.42 -18.01
N SER A 166 5.74 -1.58 -17.53
CA SER A 166 7.05 -2.01 -17.04
C SER A 166 7.70 -0.93 -16.19
N PHE A 167 8.81 -1.29 -15.52
CA PHE A 167 9.65 -0.31 -14.79
C PHE A 167 10.25 0.77 -15.70
N ASN A 168 10.29 0.57 -17.02
CA ASN A 168 10.71 1.62 -17.96
C ASN A 168 9.74 2.82 -17.93
N ASP A 169 8.46 2.61 -17.62
CA ASP A 169 7.51 3.70 -17.43
C ASP A 169 7.88 4.58 -16.23
N PHE A 170 8.47 3.98 -15.19
CA PHE A 170 8.93 4.71 -14.01
C PHE A 170 10.18 5.54 -14.32
N ASP A 171 11.10 4.99 -15.11
CA ASP A 171 12.30 5.70 -15.56
C ASP A 171 11.89 6.98 -16.33
N ILE A 172 10.94 6.87 -17.26
CA ILE A 172 10.40 8.03 -18.03
C ILE A 172 9.76 9.08 -17.12
N ILE A 173 8.94 8.67 -16.15
CA ILE A 173 8.27 9.60 -15.23
C ILE A 173 9.30 10.30 -14.34
N THR A 174 10.32 9.57 -13.89
CA THR A 174 11.38 10.11 -13.02
C THR A 174 12.27 11.10 -13.76
N GLU A 175 12.59 10.84 -15.03
CA GLU A 175 13.30 11.81 -15.88
C GLU A 175 12.51 13.11 -16.08
N LYS A 176 11.19 13.00 -16.26
CA LYS A 176 10.30 14.16 -16.34
C LYS A 176 10.20 14.92 -15.02
N LEU A 177 10.15 14.21 -13.89
CA LEU A 177 10.19 14.80 -12.56
C LEU A 177 11.45 15.65 -12.38
N LYS A 178 12.61 15.06 -12.68
CA LYS A 178 13.90 15.74 -12.60
C LYS A 178 13.94 17.02 -13.44
N SER A 179 13.44 16.95 -14.68
CA SER A 179 13.37 18.11 -15.57
C SER A 179 12.48 19.23 -15.00
N THR A 180 11.29 18.86 -14.51
CA THR A 180 10.33 19.79 -13.88
C THR A 180 10.94 20.48 -12.65
N CYS A 181 11.66 19.72 -11.84
CA CYS A 181 12.34 20.21 -10.64
C CYS A 181 13.46 21.20 -10.97
N GLN A 182 14.22 20.97 -12.03
CA GLN A 182 15.27 21.88 -12.50
C GLN A 182 14.69 23.20 -13.04
N GLU A 183 13.58 23.14 -13.80
CA GLU A 183 12.88 24.34 -14.27
C GLU A 183 12.33 25.18 -13.11
N GLY A 184 11.73 24.53 -12.11
CA GLY A 184 11.23 25.18 -10.91
C GLY A 184 12.33 25.86 -10.07
N ALA A 185 13.48 25.20 -9.92
CA ALA A 185 14.64 25.78 -9.25
C ALA A 185 15.18 27.01 -10.02
N THR A 186 15.28 26.91 -11.35
CA THR A 186 15.74 28.01 -12.22
C THR A 186 14.81 29.21 -12.15
N ARG A 187 13.48 28.99 -12.19
CA ARG A 187 12.49 30.06 -12.04
C ARG A 187 12.57 30.73 -10.67
N SER A 188 12.67 29.96 -9.58
CA SER A 188 12.79 30.50 -8.23
C SER A 188 14.01 31.40 -8.06
N LEU A 189 15.16 31.00 -8.63
CA LEU A 189 16.39 31.80 -8.64
C LEU A 189 16.25 33.11 -9.43
N LEU A 190 15.46 33.11 -10.52
CA LEU A 190 15.23 34.29 -11.36
C LEU A 190 14.19 35.26 -10.78
N THR A 191 13.22 34.77 -9.99
CA THR A 191 12.13 35.59 -9.46
C THR A 191 12.42 36.23 -8.11
N GLY A 192 13.58 35.97 -7.50
CA GLY A 192 13.99 36.63 -6.24
C GLY A 192 12.96 36.43 -5.12
N ASP A 193 12.93 35.21 -4.58
CA ASP A 193 12.13 34.74 -3.44
C ASP A 193 11.23 35.79 -2.75
N GLN A 194 10.04 35.98 -3.30
CA GLN A 194 8.92 36.63 -2.63
C GLN A 194 7.67 35.78 -2.85
N THR A 195 7.50 34.70 -2.08
CA THR A 195 6.13 34.31 -1.68
C THR A 195 6.15 33.41 -0.45
N ALA A 196 5.22 33.74 0.44
CA ALA A 196 5.01 33.21 1.77
C ALA A 196 4.90 31.68 1.83
N MET A 197 5.40 31.14 2.95
CA MET A 197 5.13 29.78 3.43
C MET A 197 3.60 29.56 3.51
N SER A 198 3.03 28.99 2.46
CA SER A 198 1.74 28.33 2.52
C SER A 198 1.95 26.97 3.17
N GLN A 199 1.55 26.82 4.43
CA GLN A 199 1.41 25.51 5.07
C GLN A 199 0.33 24.74 4.31
N TYR A 200 0.76 23.88 3.39
CA TYR A 200 -0.08 22.81 2.87
C TYR A 200 -0.04 21.64 3.87
N PRO A 201 -1.16 20.93 4.04
CA PRO A 201 -1.32 19.94 5.10
C PRO A 201 -0.30 18.82 4.95
N ASP A 202 0.23 18.37 6.09
CA ASP A 202 1.17 17.25 6.30
C ASP A 202 0.67 15.88 5.77
N HIS A 203 -0.25 15.85 4.81
CA HIS A 203 -0.82 14.62 4.27
C HIS A 203 0.09 13.85 3.29
N ILE A 204 1.29 14.35 2.99
CA ILE A 204 2.29 13.66 2.14
C ILE A 204 3.22 12.76 2.99
N LEU A 205 2.72 12.20 4.09
CA LEU A 205 3.48 11.35 5.04
C LEU A 205 2.70 10.13 5.55
N TRP A 206 1.81 9.57 4.75
CA TRP A 206 1.21 8.26 5.03
C TRP A 206 1.72 7.31 3.94
N PHE A 207 2.67 6.39 4.11
CA PHE A 207 3.14 5.63 5.25
C PHE A 207 4.62 5.27 5.01
N ASN A 208 5.56 5.79 5.81
CA ASN A 208 6.84 5.14 6.15
C ASN A 208 7.70 6.11 6.97
N ILE A 209 7.33 6.30 8.24
CA ILE A 209 8.29 6.66 9.29
C ILE A 209 8.09 5.69 10.45
N LYS A 210 8.90 4.62 10.42
CA LYS A 210 9.28 3.66 11.47
C LYS A 210 8.24 2.70 12.04
#